data_AF-A0AAU2SH55-F1
#
_entry.id   AF-A0AAU2SH55-F1
#
_cell.length_a   1.000
_cell.length_b   1.000
_cell.length_c   1.000
_cell.angle_alpha   90.00
_cell.angle_beta   90.00
_cell.angle_gamma   90.00
#
_symmetry.space_group_name_H-M   'P 1'
#
loop_
_entity.id
_entity.type
_entity.pdbx_description
1 polymer ?
#
loop_
_entity_poly.entity_id
_entity_poly.type
_entity_poly.pdbx_seq_one_letter_code
_entity_poly.pdbx_strand_id
1 'polypeptide(L)'
;MSQPSADHAAPVVERVDAHHRYEIVVDGKRAGVTEYRDHGEQRVFFHTEVDDAYAGQGLAAQLVRQALTDTRASGKRIVPVCPYVAKFLKRHDEFADITDPVTPEVLRWLEAHLG
;
A
#
# COMPACT_ATOMS: atom_id res chain seq x y z
N MET A 1 -21.06 34.24 -15.39
CA MET A 1 -20.19 33.35 -16.17
C MET A 1 -18.87 33.19 -15.41
N SER A 2 -18.75 32.14 -14.61
CA SER A 2 -17.47 31.65 -14.08
C SER A 2 -17.64 30.15 -13.90
N GLN A 3 -16.88 29.39 -14.68
CA GLN A 3 -16.98 27.94 -14.83
C GLN A 3 -16.79 27.24 -13.47
N PRO A 4 -17.48 26.11 -13.19
CA PRO A 4 -16.98 25.16 -12.22
C PRO A 4 -15.67 24.61 -12.79
N SER A 5 -14.54 24.97 -12.17
CA SER A 5 -13.26 24.33 -12.45
C SER A 5 -13.48 22.83 -12.30
N ALA A 6 -13.09 22.05 -13.31
CA ALA A 6 -13.11 20.60 -13.26
C ALA A 6 -12.48 20.14 -11.94
N ASP A 7 -13.35 19.71 -11.02
CA ASP A 7 -12.99 19.06 -9.77
C ASP A 7 -12.40 17.71 -10.17
N HIS A 8 -11.12 17.71 -10.52
CA HIS A 8 -10.35 16.48 -10.58
C HIS A 8 -10.21 16.06 -9.12
N ALA A 9 -11.12 15.19 -8.67
CA ALA A 9 -11.17 14.77 -7.29
C ALA A 9 -9.79 14.22 -6.91
N ALA A 10 -9.20 14.78 -5.84
CA ALA A 10 -7.88 14.36 -5.39
C ALA A 10 -7.88 12.84 -5.13
N PRO A 11 -6.80 12.12 -5.47
CA PRO A 11 -6.71 10.69 -5.22
C PRO A 11 -6.90 10.38 -3.74
N VAL A 12 -7.89 9.53 -3.42
CA VAL A 12 -8.20 9.10 -2.05
C VAL A 12 -7.67 7.69 -1.83
N VAL A 13 -7.04 7.43 -0.69
CA VAL A 13 -6.62 6.08 -0.29
C VAL A 13 -7.58 5.57 0.77
N GLU A 14 -8.18 4.41 0.53
CA GLU A 14 -9.16 3.77 1.41
C GLU A 14 -8.62 2.43 1.90
N ARG A 15 -8.74 2.16 3.20
CA ARG A 15 -8.44 0.84 3.77
C ARG A 15 -9.67 -0.04 3.65
N VAL A 16 -9.53 -1.16 2.96
CA VAL A 16 -10.59 -2.15 2.74
C VAL A 16 -10.27 -3.38 3.58
N ASP A 17 -10.50 -3.28 4.90
CA ASP A 17 -10.15 -4.31 5.89
C ASP A 17 -10.72 -5.69 5.56
N ALA A 18 -11.96 -5.75 5.04
CA ALA A 18 -12.63 -6.98 4.61
C ALA A 18 -11.88 -7.76 3.52
N HIS A 19 -10.99 -7.09 2.79
CA HIS A 19 -10.17 -7.69 1.74
C HIS A 19 -8.66 -7.60 2.03
N HIS A 20 -8.28 -7.13 3.22
CA HIS A 20 -6.88 -6.93 3.63
C HIS A 20 -6.06 -6.18 2.59
N ARG A 21 -6.58 -5.04 2.13
CA ARG A 21 -5.91 -4.19 1.13
C ARG A 21 -6.24 -2.73 1.32
N TYR A 22 -5.40 -1.88 0.75
CA TYR A 22 -5.69 -0.47 0.56
C TYR A 22 -5.93 -0.24 -0.92
N GLU A 23 -6.91 0.59 -1.25
CA GLU A 23 -7.26 0.96 -2.61
C GLU A 23 -7.03 2.46 -2.79
N ILE A 24 -6.46 2.87 -3.93
CA ILE A 24 -6.42 4.27 -4.32
C ILE A 24 -7.50 4.53 -5.37
N VAL A 25 -8.35 5.52 -5.12
CA VAL A 25 -9.50 5.87 -5.94
C VAL A 25 -9.29 7.26 -6.54
N VAL A 26 -9.50 7.38 -7.84
CA VAL A 26 -9.38 8.62 -8.63
C VAL A 26 -10.67 8.79 -9.40
N ASP A 27 -11.35 9.93 -9.25
CA ASP A 27 -12.66 10.21 -9.88
C ASP A 27 -13.70 9.09 -9.67
N GLY A 28 -13.73 8.51 -8.46
CA GLY A 28 -14.63 7.41 -8.10
C GLY A 28 -14.30 6.05 -8.71
N LYS A 29 -13.15 5.92 -9.38
CA LYS A 29 -12.66 4.66 -9.95
C LYS A 29 -11.42 4.18 -9.21
N ARG A 30 -11.36 2.87 -8.92
CA ARG A 30 -10.16 2.26 -8.35
C ARG A 30 -9.02 2.32 -9.35
N ALA A 31 -7.98 3.08 -9.01
CA ALA A 31 -6.78 3.26 -9.80
C ALA A 31 -5.66 2.29 -9.37
N GLY A 32 -5.71 1.74 -8.15
CA GLY A 32 -4.70 0.79 -7.70
C GLY A 32 -5.00 0.18 -6.35
N VAL A 33 -4.18 -0.80 -5.98
CA VAL A 33 -4.32 -1.61 -4.77
C VAL A 33 -2.96 -1.95 -4.18
N THR A 34 -2.88 -2.02 -2.85
CA THR A 34 -1.79 -2.69 -2.16
C THR A 34 -2.35 -3.64 -1.12
N GLU A 35 -2.00 -4.91 -1.26
CA GLU A 35 -2.51 -5.99 -0.43
C GLU A 35 -1.55 -6.32 0.70
N TYR A 36 -2.13 -6.69 1.83
CA TYR A 36 -1.39 -7.08 3.02
C TYR A 36 -1.99 -8.32 3.68
N ARG A 37 -1.19 -8.94 4.55
CA ARG A 37 -1.68 -9.89 5.55
C ARG A 37 -1.06 -9.55 6.90
N ASP A 38 -1.83 -9.73 7.95
CA ASP A 38 -1.35 -9.50 9.31
C ASP A 38 -0.81 -10.81 9.89
N HIS A 39 0.45 -10.79 10.33
CA HIS A 39 1.15 -11.89 10.98
C HIS A 39 1.60 -11.43 12.38
N GLY A 40 0.73 -11.61 13.37
CA GLY A 40 0.95 -11.06 14.71
C GLY A 40 1.09 -9.54 14.69
N GLU A 41 2.24 -9.04 15.12
CA GLU A 41 2.60 -7.61 15.14
C GLU A 41 3.05 -7.09 13.77
N GLN A 42 3.25 -7.97 12.79
CA GLN A 42 3.69 -7.61 11.44
C GLN A 42 2.50 -7.45 10.49
N ARG A 43 2.63 -6.51 9.56
CA ARG A 43 1.81 -6.35 8.36
C ARG A 43 2.68 -6.59 7.15
N VAL A 44 2.43 -7.71 6.48
CA VAL A 44 3.19 -8.22 5.34
C VAL A 44 2.57 -7.68 4.07
N PHE A 45 3.23 -6.74 3.41
CA PHE A 45 2.81 -6.20 2.12
C PHE A 45 3.40 -7.05 1.00
N PHE A 46 2.55 -7.79 0.29
CA PHE A 46 3.00 -8.80 -0.67
C PHE A 46 2.67 -8.46 -2.13
N HIS A 47 1.69 -7.58 -2.36
CA HIS A 47 1.31 -7.19 -3.70
C HIS A 47 0.93 -5.70 -3.76
N THR A 48 1.36 -5.04 -4.82
CA THR A 48 1.00 -3.64 -5.12
C THR A 48 0.85 -3.55 -6.63
N GLU A 49 -0.29 -3.04 -7.07
CA GLU A 49 -0.62 -2.84 -8.47
C GLU A 49 -1.31 -1.48 -8.65
N VAL A 50 -1.00 -0.81 -9.74
CA VAL A 50 -1.73 0.38 -10.21
C VAL A 50 -2.10 0.11 -11.65
N ASP A 51 -3.34 0.42 -11.99
CA ASP A 51 -3.89 0.23 -13.31
C ASP A 51 -3.12 1.09 -14.33
N ASP A 52 -2.83 0.52 -15.50
CA ASP A 52 -1.96 1.16 -16.51
C ASP A 52 -2.50 2.51 -16.99
N ALA A 53 -3.83 2.67 -17.00
CA ALA A 53 -4.48 3.96 -17.32
C ALA A 53 -4.08 5.09 -16.35
N TYR A 54 -3.57 4.73 -15.17
CA TYR A 54 -3.18 5.60 -14.08
C TYR A 54 -1.66 5.60 -13.83
N ALA A 55 -0.88 4.88 -14.67
CA ALA A 55 0.57 4.83 -14.58
C ALA A 55 1.21 6.21 -14.80
N GLY A 56 2.40 6.41 -14.22
CA GLY A 56 3.15 7.67 -14.34
C GLY A 56 2.64 8.84 -13.50
N GLN A 57 1.52 8.69 -12.80
CA GLN A 57 0.92 9.76 -11.99
C GLN A 57 1.37 9.75 -10.51
N GLY A 58 2.30 8.87 -10.13
CA GLY A 58 2.80 8.77 -8.75
C GLY A 58 1.84 8.10 -7.76
N LEU A 59 0.72 7.55 -8.23
CA LEU A 59 -0.35 6.99 -7.41
C LEU A 59 0.11 5.78 -6.58
N ALA A 60 0.98 4.92 -7.12
CA ALA A 60 1.55 3.80 -6.38
C ALA A 60 2.33 4.27 -5.14
N ALA A 61 3.08 5.37 -5.25
CA ALA A 61 3.85 5.93 -4.15
C ALA A 61 2.94 6.54 -3.10
N GLN A 62 1.88 7.23 -3.52
CA GLN A 62 0.88 7.79 -2.61
C GLN A 62 0.13 6.69 -1.84
N LEU A 63 -0.32 5.65 -2.55
CA LEU A 63 -0.99 4.49 -1.99
C LEU A 63 -0.14 3.79 -0.94
N VAL A 64 1.10 3.44 -1.31
CA VAL A 64 2.01 2.76 -0.38
C VAL A 64 2.34 3.66 0.80
N ARG A 65 2.66 4.95 0.59
CA ARG A 65 2.93 5.86 1.71
C ARG A 65 1.80 5.87 2.73
N GLN A 66 0.56 6.03 2.29
CA GLN A 66 -0.60 6.04 3.19
C GLN A 66 -0.79 4.71 3.90
N ALA A 67 -0.64 3.58 3.21
CA ALA A 67 -0.72 2.26 3.82
C ALA A 67 0.35 2.03 4.90
N LEU A 68 1.59 2.47 4.66
CA LEU A 68 2.68 2.37 5.62
C LEU A 68 2.47 3.32 6.81
N THR A 69 1.98 4.54 6.58
CA THR A 69 1.62 5.48 7.65
C THR A 69 0.51 4.92 8.53
N ASP A 70 -0.55 4.33 7.96
CA ASP A 70 -1.62 3.66 8.72
C ASP A 70 -1.10 2.46 9.50
N THR A 71 -0.17 1.69 8.92
CA THR A 71 0.49 0.57 9.60
C THR A 71 1.22 1.03 10.85
N ARG A 72 1.98 2.13 10.75
CA ARG A 72 2.64 2.78 11.89
C ARG A 72 1.63 3.23 12.95
N ALA A 73 0.57 3.91 12.53
CA ALA A 73 -0.48 4.40 13.42
C ALA A 73 -1.22 3.24 14.14
N SER A 74 -1.30 2.08 13.49
CA SER A 74 -1.87 0.86 14.06
C SER A 74 -0.90 0.10 14.99
N GLY A 75 0.31 0.60 15.21
CA GLY A 75 1.32 -0.05 16.04
C GLY A 75 1.91 -1.33 15.44
N LYS A 76 1.73 -1.57 14.13
CA LYS A 76 2.24 -2.75 13.44
C LYS A 76 3.59 -2.47 12.77
N ARG A 77 4.37 -3.52 12.57
CA ARG A 77 5.65 -3.52 11.86
C ARG A 77 5.42 -3.85 10.38
N ILE A 78 6.21 -3.27 9.48
CA ILE A 78 6.09 -3.43 8.03
C ILE A 78 7.01 -4.56 7.57
N VAL A 79 6.50 -5.54 6.82
CA VAL A 79 7.33 -6.52 6.10
C VAL A 79 7.12 -6.37 4.59
N PRO A 80 8.11 -5.89 3.82
CA PRO A 80 7.93 -5.53 2.41
C PRO A 80 8.26 -6.69 1.45
N VAL A 81 7.39 -7.69 1.37
CA VAL A 81 7.55 -8.80 0.40
C VAL A 81 7.41 -8.31 -1.04
N CYS A 82 6.50 -7.36 -1.30
CA CYS A 82 6.35 -6.73 -2.60
C CYS A 82 7.63 -5.96 -2.99
N PRO A 83 8.21 -6.18 -4.18
CA PRO A 83 9.42 -5.49 -4.60
C PRO A 83 9.23 -3.98 -4.74
N TYR A 84 8.00 -3.52 -5.07
CA TYR A 84 7.69 -2.11 -5.13
C TYR A 84 7.77 -1.45 -3.73
N VAL A 85 7.13 -2.06 -2.72
CA VAL A 85 7.18 -1.57 -1.33
C VAL A 85 8.62 -1.59 -0.79
N ALA A 86 9.38 -2.66 -1.08
CA ALA A 86 10.79 -2.73 -0.69
C ALA A 86 11.62 -1.60 -1.33
N LYS A 87 11.37 -1.27 -2.61
CA LYS A 87 12.03 -0.15 -3.29
C LYS A 87 11.60 1.20 -2.73
N PHE A 88 10.33 1.35 -2.37
CA PHE A 88 9.78 2.55 -1.73
C PHE A 88 10.48 2.81 -0.39
N LEU A 89 10.57 1.81 0.49
CA LEU A 89 11.22 1.92 1.80
C LEU A 89 12.71 2.29 1.69
N LYS A 90 13.43 1.79 0.67
CA LYS A 90 14.83 2.21 0.39
C LYS A 90 14.98 3.69 0.05
N ARG A 91 13.90 4.39 -0.28
CA ARG A 91 13.87 5.83 -0.61
C ARG A 91 13.20 6.67 0.49
N HIS A 92 12.65 6.02 1.51
CA HIS A 92 11.83 6.60 2.57
C HIS A 92 12.25 6.05 3.93
N ASP A 93 13.38 6.55 4.44
CA ASP A 93 13.94 6.15 5.74
C ASP A 93 13.04 6.47 6.94
N GLU A 94 11.99 7.28 6.76
CA GLU A 94 11.00 7.61 7.79
C GLU A 94 10.23 6.41 8.37
N PHE A 95 10.26 5.27 7.65
CA PHE A 95 9.63 4.00 8.06
C PHE A 95 10.65 2.94 8.49
N ALA A 96 11.95 3.25 8.47
CA ALA A 96 12.99 2.28 8.75
C ALA A 96 12.91 1.71 10.19
N ASP A 97 12.40 2.49 11.15
CA ASP A 97 12.25 2.09 12.56
C ASP A 97 11.19 0.99 12.78
N ILE A 98 10.20 0.92 11.90
CA ILE A 98 9.11 -0.06 11.95
C ILE A 98 9.20 -1.10 10.84
N THR A 99 10.29 -1.15 10.07
CA THR A 99 10.47 -2.12 8.99
C THR A 99 11.22 -3.35 9.49
N ASP A 100 10.63 -4.53 9.27
CA ASP A 100 11.27 -5.83 9.50
C ASP A 100 11.79 -6.42 8.19
N PRO A 101 12.87 -7.22 8.24
CA PRO A 101 13.37 -7.92 7.07
C PRO A 101 12.38 -8.99 6.60
N VAL A 102 12.35 -9.22 5.29
CA VAL A 102 11.65 -10.38 4.72
C VAL A 102 12.43 -11.65 5.07
N THR A 103 11.86 -12.50 5.92
CA THR A 103 12.47 -13.78 6.32
C THR A 103 11.84 -14.95 5.55
N PRO A 104 12.57 -16.07 5.36
CA PRO A 104 11.99 -17.28 4.75
C PRO A 104 10.86 -17.88 5.59
N GLU A 105 10.76 -17.56 6.87
CA GLU A 105 9.61 -17.94 7.70
C GLU A 105 8.35 -17.16 7.33
N VAL A 106 8.47 -15.83 7.20
CA VAL A 106 7.34 -14.99 6.77
C VAL A 106 6.87 -15.36 5.36
N LEU A 107 7.80 -15.65 4.44
CA LEU A 107 7.44 -16.07 3.08
C LEU A 107 6.64 -17.38 3.07
N ARG A 108 7.13 -18.42 3.77
CA ARG A 108 6.43 -19.70 3.88
C ARG A 108 5.05 -19.55 4.53
N TRP A 109 4.94 -18.71 5.56
CA TRP A 109 3.66 -18.40 6.19
C TRP A 109 2.70 -17.73 5.21
N LEU A 110 3.18 -16.72 4.48
CA LEU A 110 2.38 -15.97 3.51
C LEU A 110 1.85 -16.89 2.41
N GLU A 111 2.72 -17.72 1.82
CA GLU A 111 2.33 -18.69 0.79
C GLU A 111 1.22 -19.63 1.28
N ALA A 112 1.28 -20.09 2.54
CA ALA A 112 0.26 -20.95 3.13
C ALA A 112 -1.09 -20.26 3.38
N HIS A 113 -1.14 -18.92 3.42
CA HIS A 113 -2.35 -18.13 3.70
C HIS A 113 -2.92 -17.41 2.47
N LEU A 114 -2.26 -17.52 1.32
CA LEU A 114 -2.75 -17.04 0.03
C LEU A 114 -3.42 -18.15 -0.79
N GLY A 115 -3.39 -19.40 -0.31
CA GLY A 115 -4.00 -20.59 -0.92
C GLY A 115 -5.43 -20.85 -0.45
#